data_AF-A0A849R570-F1
#
_entry.id   AF-A0A849R570-F1
#
_cell.length_a   1.000
_cell.length_b   1.000
_cell.length_c   1.000
_cell.angle_alpha   90.00
_cell.angle_beta   90.00
_cell.angle_gamma   90.00
#
_symmetry.space_group_name_H-M   'P 1'
#
loop_
_entity.id
_entity.type
_entity.pdbx_description
1 polymer ?
#
loop_
_entity_poly.entity_id
_entity_poly.type
_entity_poly.pdbx_seq_one_letter_code
_entity_poly.pdbx_strand_id
1 'polypeptide(L)' 'MICIAKARNEAVDGRVFTNVYVCMKCNTKIRSGNLKKAKCRNCNSKSLRLKHKQSKSAS' A
#
# COMPACT_ATOMS: atom_id res chain seq x y z
N MET A 1 29.25 -1.32 -16.19
CA MET A 1 27.88 -1.68 -15.75
C MET A 1 27.24 -0.45 -15.13
N ILE A 2 26.41 0.27 -15.88
CA ILE A 2 25.75 1.48 -15.38
C ILE A 2 24.51 1.03 -14.60
N CYS A 3 24.57 1.11 -13.28
CA CYS A 3 23.42 0.89 -12.40
C CYS A 3 22.45 2.06 -12.56
N ILE A 4 21.46 1.93 -13.46
CA ILE A 4 20.39 2.91 -13.63
C ILE A 4 19.48 2.81 -12.40
N ALA A 5 19.84 3.52 -11.33
CA ALA A 5 18.93 3.78 -10.22
C ALA A 5 17.76 4.60 -10.77
N LYS A 6 16.65 3.91 -11.02
CA LYS A 6 15.42 4.47 -11.59
C LYS A 6 15.00 5.70 -10.77
N ALA A 7 15.05 6.88 -11.38
CA ALA A 7 14.68 8.14 -10.75
C ALA A 7 13.33 7.98 -10.04
N ARG A 8 13.29 8.32 -8.75
CA ARG A 8 12.12 8.19 -7.90
C ARG A 8 11.08 9.22 -8.35
N ASN A 9 10.22 8.78 -9.25
CA ASN A 9 9.25 9.64 -9.90
C ASN A 9 8.06 9.86 -8.95
N GLU A 10 7.81 11.10 -8.52
CA GLU A 10 6.79 11.44 -7.52
C GLU A 10 5.38 10.97 -7.93
N ALA A 11 5.10 10.96 -9.23
CA ALA A 11 3.87 10.43 -9.82
C ALA A 11 3.70 8.91 -9.63
N VAL A 12 4.81 8.17 -9.52
CA VAL A 12 4.81 6.72 -9.28
C VAL A 12 4.66 6.43 -7.79
N ASP A 13 5.28 7.23 -6.91
CA ASP A 13 5.15 7.07 -5.46
C ASP A 13 3.67 7.20 -5.02
N GLY A 14 2.96 8.19 -5.57
CA GLY A 14 1.54 8.40 -5.33
C GLY A 14 0.65 7.23 -5.77
N ARG A 15 0.95 6.58 -6.90
CA ARG A 15 0.13 5.49 -7.48
C ARG A 15 0.43 4.12 -6.89
N VAL A 16 1.68 3.89 -6.46
CA VAL A 16 2.17 2.56 -6.06
C VAL A 16 2.12 2.37 -4.55
N PHE A 17 2.34 3.42 -3.77
CA PHE A 17 2.49 3.29 -2.30
C PHE A 17 1.32 3.82 -1.48
N THR A 18 0.43 4.65 -2.03
CA THR A 18 -0.74 5.11 -1.27
C THR A 18 -1.86 4.07 -1.25
N ASN A 19 -2.55 3.96 -0.12
CA ASN A 19 -3.82 3.23 0.01
C ASN A 19 -3.77 1.72 -0.30
N VAL A 20 -2.59 1.10 -0.23
CA VAL A 20 -2.43 -0.36 -0.36
C VAL A 20 -2.46 -1.00 1.03
N TYR A 21 -3.43 -1.88 1.23
CA TYR A 21 -3.64 -2.66 2.44
C TYR A 21 -3.35 -4.14 2.18
N VAL A 22 -2.90 -4.82 3.22
CA VAL A 22 -2.71 -6.27 3.24
C VAL A 22 -3.63 -6.81 4.32
N CYS A 23 -4.43 -7.80 3.99
CA CYS A 23 -5.23 -8.47 5.00
C CYS A 23 -4.34 -9.40 5.85
N MET A 24 -4.56 -9.43 7.16
CA MET A 24 -3.76 -10.23 8.08
C MET A 24 -4.11 -11.73 8.10
N LYS A 25 -5.20 -12.14 7.45
CA LYS A 25 -5.59 -13.56 7.34
C LYS A 25 -5.25 -14.15 5.97
N CYS A 26 -5.72 -13.48 4.91
CA CYS A 26 -5.62 -13.95 3.53
C CYS A 26 -4.30 -13.49 2.85
N ASN A 27 -3.52 -12.59 3.48
CA ASN A 27 -2.37 -11.89 2.89
C ASN A 27 -2.63 -11.20 1.54
N THR A 28 -3.89 -11.10 1.12
CA THR A 28 -4.29 -10.47 -0.13
C THR A 28 -4.08 -8.96 -0.05
N LYS A 29 -3.53 -8.40 -1.13
CA LYS A 29 -3.32 -6.97 -1.31
C LYS A 29 -4.61 -6.32 -1.81
N ILE A 30 -5.00 -5.22 -1.19
CA ILE A 30 -6.24 -4.50 -1.49
C ILE A 30 -5.92 -3.03 -1.62
N ARG A 31 -6.48 -2.38 -2.64
CA ARG A 31 -6.44 -0.92 -2.77
C ARG A 31 -7.79 -0.39 -2.34
N SER A 32 -7.82 0.48 -1.34
CA SER A 32 -9.05 1.13 -0.88
C SER A 32 -8.74 2.54 -0.37
N GLY A 33 -9.49 3.55 -0.77
CA GLY A 33 -9.32 4.90 -0.20
C GLY A 33 -9.80 5.02 1.25
N ASN A 34 -10.55 4.04 1.76
CA ASN A 34 -11.11 4.09 3.10
C ASN A 34 -10.97 2.73 3.81
N LEU A 35 -10.10 2.68 4.83
CA LEU A 35 -9.85 1.48 5.63
C LEU A 35 -11.08 1.04 6.43
N LYS A 36 -11.87 1.98 6.97
CA LYS A 36 -13.02 1.68 7.85
C LYS A 36 -14.14 0.92 7.12
N LYS A 37 -14.24 1.11 5.79
CA LYS A 37 -15.24 0.44 4.94
C LYS A 37 -14.66 -0.75 4.16
N ALA A 38 -13.34 -0.94 4.16
CA ALA A 38 -12.69 -1.99 3.39
C ALA A 38 -12.84 -3.38 4.04
N LYS A 39 -13.07 -4.40 3.22
CA LYS A 39 -13.07 -5.83 3.61
C LYS A 39 -12.12 -6.61 2.68
N CYS A 40 -11.49 -7.71 3.16
CA CYS A 40 -10.77 -8.64 2.26
C CYS A 40 -11.75 -9.21 1.22
N ARG A 41 -11.45 -9.06 -0.07
CA ARG A 41 -12.28 -9.64 -1.15
C ARG A 41 -12.31 -11.17 -1.13
N ASN A 42 -11.32 -11.79 -0.48
CA ASN A 42 -11.18 -13.24 -0.41
C ASN A 42 -11.79 -13.83 0.87
N CYS A 43 -11.49 -13.26 2.04
CA CYS A 43 -11.92 -13.81 3.33
C CYS A 43 -12.91 -12.93 4.11
N ASN A 44 -13.43 -11.85 3.49
CA ASN A 44 -14.38 -10.88 4.06
C ASN A 44 -14.01 -10.26 5.42
N SER A 45 -12.78 -10.46 5.88
CA SER A 45 -12.29 -9.97 7.17
C SER A 45 -11.96 -8.48 7.10
N LYS A 46 -12.23 -7.76 8.19
CA LYS A 46 -11.92 -6.33 8.37
C LYS A 46 -10.49 -6.08 8.88
N SER A 47 -9.75 -7.15 9.20
CA SER A 47 -8.37 -7.08 9.70
C SER A 47 -7.40 -6.78 8.55
N LEU A 48 -7.14 -5.49 8.32
CA LEU A 48 -6.32 -4.95 7.25
C LEU A 48 -5.21 -4.07 7.82
N ARG A 49 -3.97 -4.29 7.39
CA ARG A 49 -2.81 -3.46 7.72
C ARG A 49 -2.34 -2.67 6.50
N LEU A 50 -1.81 -1.48 6.69
CA LEU A 50 -1.12 -0.75 5.61
C LEU A 50 0.12 -1.54 5.17
N LYS A 51 0.34 -1.65 3.85
CA LYS A 51 1.51 -2.35 3.31
C LYS A 51 2.79 -1.57 3.57
N HIS A 52 2.75 -0.29 3.26
CA HIS A 52 3.84 0.65 3.51
C HIS A 52 3.31 1.68 4.50
N LYS A 53 3.93 1.74 5.68
CA LYS A 53 3.69 2.83 6.62
C LYS A 53 4.28 4.06 5.95
N GLN A 54 3.47 5.11 5.72
CA GLN A 54 4.02 6.38 5.25
C GLN A 54 5.03 6.83 6.30
N SER A 55 6.32 6.69 6.01
CA SER A 55 7.36 7.36 6.77
C SER A 55 7.13 8.84 6.51
N LYS A 56 6.76 9.60 7.55
CA LYS A 56 6.92 11.06 7.51
C LYS A 56 8.39 11.29 7.17
N SER A 57 8.69 11.74 5.96
CA SER A 57 9.91 12.50 5.72
C SER A 57 9.84 13.67 6.69
N ALA A 58 10.76 13.72 7.65
CA ALA A 58 10.91 14.87 8.52
C ALA A 58 11.02 16.11 7.62
N SER A 59 10.00 16.95 7.66
CA SER A 59 9.99 18.27 7.03
C SER A 59 10.64 19.26 7.99
#